data_AF-A0A2S1P866-F1
#
_entry.id   AF-A0A2S1P866-F1
#
_cell.length_a   1.000
_cell.length_b   1.000
_cell.length_c   1.000
_cell.angle_alpha   90.00
_cell.angle_beta   90.00
_cell.angle_gamma   90.00
#
_symmetry.space_group_name_H-M   'P 1'
#
loop_
_entity.id
_entity.type
_entity.pdbx_description
1 polymer ?
#
loop_
_entity_poly.entity_id
_entity_poly.type
_entity_poly.pdbx_seq_one_letter_code
_entity_poly.pdbx_strand_id
1 'polypeptide(L)'
;LERNGVFAKYNVKILGTPIESIIQTEDRKIFADRISEINEKVAPSAAVYSVQEALEAAEKLGYPVMTRAAFSLGGLGSGFANTKEELKMLAQQALAHSSQLIIDKSLQGWKEVEYEVVRDAYDNCIT
;
A
#
# COMPACT_ATOMS: atom_id res chain seq x y z
N LEU A 1 -8.78 17.01 -5.38
CA LEU A 1 -8.55 18.34 -5.99
C LEU A 1 -8.04 18.20 -7.42
N GLU A 2 -6.91 17.51 -7.62
CA GLU A 2 -6.38 17.24 -8.97
C GLU A 2 -7.36 16.50 -9.89
N ARG A 3 -7.93 15.37 -9.44
CA ARG A 3 -8.93 14.60 -10.21
C ARG A 3 -10.16 15.43 -10.61
N ASN A 4 -10.48 16.48 -9.86
CA ASN A 4 -11.61 17.36 -10.12
C ASN A 4 -11.21 18.59 -10.95
N GLY A 5 -9.98 18.67 -11.45
CA GLY A 5 -9.44 19.78 -12.23
C GLY A 5 -9.30 21.10 -11.46
N VAL A 6 -9.37 21.06 -10.12
CA VAL A 6 -9.45 22.28 -9.30
C VAL A 6 -8.15 23.07 -9.37
N PHE A 7 -6.99 22.41 -9.32
CA PHE A 7 -5.70 23.10 -9.36
C PHE A 7 -5.50 23.85 -10.69
N ALA A 8 -5.81 23.21 -11.82
CA ALA A 8 -5.79 23.84 -13.13
C ALA A 8 -6.78 25.02 -13.22
N LYS A 9 -8.02 24.82 -12.73
CA LYS A 9 -9.06 25.86 -12.74
C LYS A 9 -8.66 27.14 -12.00
N TYR A 10 -7.93 27.01 -10.89
CA TYR A 10 -7.51 28.15 -10.06
C TYR A 10 -6.04 28.53 -10.25
N ASN A 11 -5.37 27.99 -11.27
CA ASN A 11 -3.95 28.21 -11.56
C ASN A 11 -3.04 27.99 -10.33
N VAL A 12 -3.33 26.94 -9.55
CA VAL A 12 -2.56 26.56 -8.37
C VAL A 12 -1.45 25.60 -8.77
N LYS A 13 -0.20 25.97 -8.50
CA LYS A 13 0.97 25.13 -8.73
C LYS A 13 1.28 24.30 -7.49
N ILE A 14 1.52 23.00 -7.70
CA ILE A 14 2.05 22.11 -6.66
C ILE A 14 3.57 22.28 -6.58
N LEU A 15 4.08 22.44 -5.36
CA LEU A 15 5.51 22.54 -5.08
C LEU A 15 5.98 21.26 -4.37
N GLY A 16 7.21 20.83 -4.63
CA GLY A 16 7.77 19.60 -4.09
C GLY A 16 7.42 18.38 -4.94
N THR A 17 7.12 17.25 -4.29
CA THR A 17 6.81 15.97 -4.95
C THR A 17 5.58 16.10 -5.86
N PRO A 18 5.69 15.75 -7.16
CA PRO A 18 4.55 15.79 -8.07
C PRO A 18 3.40 14.89 -7.61
N ILE A 19 2.15 15.27 -7.94
CA ILE A 19 0.96 14.47 -7.60
C ILE A 19 1.04 13.07 -8.21
N GLU A 20 1.60 12.94 -9.41
CA GLU A 20 1.82 11.64 -10.04
C GLU A 20 2.71 10.74 -9.19
N SER A 21 3.83 11.26 -8.66
CA SER A 21 4.72 10.49 -7.78
C SER A 21 4.00 10.08 -6.50
N ILE A 22 3.16 10.95 -5.92
CA ILE A 22 2.32 10.60 -4.76
C ILE A 22 1.37 9.44 -5.10
N ILE A 23 0.71 9.49 -6.26
CA ILE A 23 -0.19 8.41 -6.70
C ILE A 23 0.59 7.11 -6.90
N GLN A 24 1.77 7.18 -7.50
CA GLN A 24 2.63 6.02 -7.75
C GLN A 24 3.12 5.37 -6.45
N THR A 25 3.29 6.11 -5.36
CA THR A 25 3.73 5.56 -4.06
C THR A 25 2.57 5.08 -3.18
N GLU A 26 1.41 5.75 -3.26
CA GLU A 26 0.23 5.42 -2.44
C GLU A 26 -0.59 4.25 -3.01
N ASP A 27 -0.68 4.11 -4.34
CA ASP A 27 -1.34 2.96 -4.95
C ASP A 27 -0.39 1.75 -4.96
N ARG A 28 -0.77 0.68 -4.25
CA ARG A 28 0.12 -0.48 -4.08
C ARG A 28 0.38 -1.26 -5.37
N LYS A 29 -0.55 -1.27 -6.32
CA LYS A 29 -0.31 -1.94 -7.60
C LYS A 29 0.70 -1.14 -8.41
N ILE A 30 0.49 0.17 -8.54
CA ILE A 30 1.40 1.05 -9.26
C ILE A 30 2.78 1.03 -8.60
N PHE A 31 2.85 1.06 -7.27
CA PHE A 31 4.09 0.97 -6.53
C PHE A 31 4.85 -0.34 -6.84
N ALA A 32 4.18 -1.49 -6.76
CA ALA A 32 4.79 -2.78 -7.08
C ALA A 32 5.32 -2.82 -8.52
N ASP A 33 4.55 -2.29 -9.48
CA ASP A 33 4.95 -2.20 -10.88
C ASP A 33 6.20 -1.31 -11.04
N ARG A 34 6.25 -0.13 -10.40
CA ARG A 34 7.40 0.79 -10.42
C ARG A 34 8.66 0.21 -9.79
N ILE A 35 8.52 -0.52 -8.68
CA ILE A 35 9.64 -1.22 -8.04
C ILE A 35 10.16 -2.36 -8.95
N SER A 36 9.26 -3.06 -9.64
CA SER A 36 9.66 -4.10 -10.61
C SER A 36 10.40 -3.53 -11.82
N GLU A 37 10.08 -2.31 -12.28
CA GLU A 37 10.79 -1.65 -13.40
C GLU A 37 12.29 -1.47 -13.13
N ILE A 38 12.68 -1.33 -11.85
CA ILE A 38 14.07 -1.21 -11.42
C ILE A 38 14.68 -2.53 -10.92
N ASN A 39 13.98 -3.66 -11.13
CA ASN A 39 14.37 -5.01 -10.67
C ASN A 39 14.46 -5.19 -9.14
N GLU A 40 13.79 -4.32 -8.39
CA GLU A 40 13.67 -4.46 -6.94
C GLU A 40 12.47 -5.33 -6.57
N LYS A 41 12.45 -5.82 -5.33
CA LYS A 41 11.47 -6.83 -4.89
C LYS A 41 10.51 -6.26 -3.87
N VAL A 42 9.23 -6.51 -4.09
CA VAL A 42 8.18 -6.34 -3.09
C VAL A 42 7.70 -7.70 -2.59
N ALA A 43 7.16 -7.73 -1.36
CA ALA A 43 6.49 -8.91 -0.86
C ALA A 43 5.30 -9.27 -1.79
N PRO A 44 5.08 -10.56 -2.09
CA PRO A 44 3.88 -10.98 -2.80
C PRO A 44 2.63 -10.48 -2.08
N SER A 45 1.75 -9.81 -2.82
CA SER A 45 0.58 -9.16 -2.26
C SER A 45 -0.60 -9.16 -3.23
N ALA A 46 -1.80 -8.94 -2.70
CA ALA A 46 -3.03 -8.81 -3.47
C ALA A 46 -3.90 -7.66 -2.90
N ALA A 47 -4.43 -6.83 -3.79
CA ALA A 47 -5.49 -5.89 -3.46
C ALA A 47 -6.85 -6.58 -3.62
N VAL A 48 -7.68 -6.50 -2.58
CA VAL A 48 -8.98 -7.16 -2.50
C VAL A 48 -10.05 -6.18 -2.03
N TYR A 49 -11.29 -6.43 -2.44
CA TYR A 49 -12.44 -5.53 -2.21
C TYR A 49 -13.58 -6.21 -1.45
N SER A 50 -13.43 -7.50 -1.14
CA SER A 50 -14.39 -8.26 -0.36
C SER A 50 -13.69 -9.23 0.58
N VAL A 51 -14.41 -9.65 1.63
CA VAL A 51 -13.93 -10.68 2.55
C VAL A 51 -13.62 -11.98 1.79
N GLN A 52 -14.44 -12.33 0.80
CA GLN A 52 -14.25 -13.54 0.01
C GLN A 52 -12.95 -13.47 -0.81
N GLU A 53 -12.70 -12.36 -1.49
CA GLU A 53 -11.44 -12.13 -2.22
C GLU A 53 -10.22 -12.18 -1.29
N ALA A 54 -10.34 -11.64 -0.07
CA ALA A 54 -9.27 -11.71 0.93
C ALA A 54 -8.89 -13.16 1.27
N LEU A 55 -9.89 -14.02 1.47
CA LEU A 55 -9.67 -15.43 1.76
C LEU A 55 -9.03 -16.14 0.56
N GLU A 56 -9.50 -15.88 -0.66
CA GLU A 56 -8.92 -16.46 -1.89
C GLU A 56 -7.48 -16.00 -2.14
N ALA A 57 -7.17 -14.74 -1.84
CA ALA A 57 -5.80 -14.23 -1.91
C ALA A 57 -4.89 -14.92 -0.89
N ALA A 58 -5.37 -15.12 0.34
CA ALA A 58 -4.58 -15.80 1.38
C ALA A 58 -4.34 -17.29 1.09
N GLU A 59 -5.27 -17.99 0.43
CA GLU A 59 -5.04 -19.35 -0.06
C GLU A 59 -3.89 -19.41 -1.09
N LYS A 60 -3.78 -18.41 -1.96
CA LYS A 60 -2.70 -18.32 -2.96
C LYS A 60 -1.36 -17.93 -2.35
N LEU A 61 -1.36 -16.99 -1.39
CA LEU A 61 -0.15 -16.50 -0.73
C LEU A 61 0.36 -17.47 0.37
N GLY A 62 -0.57 -18.25 0.94
CA GLY A 62 -0.35 -19.11 2.10
C GLY A 62 -0.24 -18.32 3.39
N TYR A 63 -0.80 -18.85 4.48
CA TYR A 63 -0.66 -18.29 5.82
C TYR A 63 0.78 -18.45 6.37
N PRO A 64 1.21 -17.60 7.32
CA PRO A 64 0.51 -16.39 7.79
C PRO A 64 0.55 -15.26 6.75
N VAL A 65 -0.46 -14.39 6.80
CA VAL A 65 -0.59 -13.19 5.95
C VAL A 65 -0.73 -11.93 6.80
N MET A 66 -0.33 -10.79 6.25
CA MET A 66 -0.54 -9.46 6.82
C MET A 66 -1.67 -8.77 6.06
N THR A 67 -2.58 -8.14 6.78
CA THR A 67 -3.65 -7.31 6.22
C THR A 67 -3.34 -5.85 6.48
N ARG A 68 -3.61 -4.98 5.50
CA ARG A 68 -3.47 -3.52 5.62
C ARG A 68 -4.62 -2.83 4.90
N ALA A 69 -5.37 -1.98 5.59
CA ALA A 69 -6.38 -1.15 4.95
C ALA A 69 -5.72 -0.14 4.00
N ALA A 70 -6.31 0.08 2.83
CA ALA A 70 -5.84 1.12 1.92
C ALA A 70 -6.19 2.52 2.48
N PHE A 71 -5.36 3.52 2.16
CA PHE A 71 -5.51 4.92 2.57
C PHE A 71 -5.58 5.15 4.10
N SER A 72 -5.02 4.24 4.89
CA SER A 72 -4.88 4.37 6.34
C SER A 72 -3.43 4.53 6.75
N LEU A 73 -3.16 5.41 7.72
CA LEU A 73 -1.86 5.57 8.37
C LEU A 73 -1.92 4.98 9.79
N GLY A 74 -0.77 4.54 10.32
CA GLY A 74 -0.65 4.08 11.72
C GLY A 74 -1.25 2.71 12.03
N GLY A 75 -1.45 1.85 11.02
CA GLY A 75 -1.89 0.46 11.23
C GLY A 75 -3.38 0.28 11.52
N LEU A 76 -4.20 1.33 11.38
CA LEU A 76 -5.65 1.23 11.55
C LEU A 76 -6.23 0.20 10.56
N GLY A 77 -6.90 -0.84 11.07
CA GLY A 77 -7.43 -1.93 10.23
C GLY A 77 -6.36 -2.85 9.63
N SER A 78 -5.13 -2.81 10.16
CA SER A 78 -4.05 -3.72 9.80
C SER A 78 -3.88 -4.81 10.85
N GLY A 79 -3.39 -5.98 10.45
CA GLY A 79 -3.16 -7.08 11.37
C GLY A 79 -2.69 -8.36 10.71
N PHE A 80 -2.07 -9.24 11.49
CA PHE A 80 -1.63 -10.55 11.05
C PHE A 80 -2.75 -11.59 11.21
N ALA A 81 -2.89 -12.46 10.21
CA ALA A 81 -3.73 -13.64 10.28
C ALA A 81 -2.90 -14.88 10.03
N ASN A 82 -2.98 -15.84 10.94
CA ASN A 82 -2.41 -17.18 10.82
C ASN A 82 -3.44 -18.18 10.29
N THR A 83 -4.73 -17.83 10.41
CA THR A 83 -5.85 -18.69 10.04
C THR A 83 -6.88 -17.93 9.20
N LYS A 84 -7.77 -18.71 8.57
CA LYS A 84 -8.88 -18.20 7.78
C LYS A 84 -9.86 -17.40 8.62
N GLU A 85 -10.11 -17.83 9.84
CA GLU A 85 -11.03 -17.21 10.79
C GLU A 85 -10.49 -15.86 11.26
N GLU A 86 -9.20 -15.78 11.61
CA GLU A 86 -8.52 -14.52 11.94
C GLU A 86 -8.59 -13.53 10.78
N LEU A 87 -8.30 -14.00 9.57
CA LEU A 87 -8.35 -13.16 8.37
C LEU A 87 -9.75 -12.62 8.12
N LYS A 88 -10.78 -13.45 8.29
CA LYS A 88 -12.16 -13.05 8.08
C LYS A 88 -12.57 -11.92 9.02
N MET A 89 -12.18 -11.99 10.30
CA MET A 89 -12.48 -10.95 11.28
C MET A 89 -11.77 -9.64 10.94
N LEU A 90 -10.47 -9.70 10.62
CA LEU A 90 -9.69 -8.53 10.21
C LEU A 90 -10.26 -7.88 8.95
N ALA A 91 -10.59 -8.68 7.94
CA ALA A 91 -11.12 -8.19 6.68
C ALA A 91 -12.49 -7.51 6.86
N GLN A 92 -13.37 -8.05 7.70
CA GLN A 92 -14.66 -7.43 8.03
C GLN A 92 -14.48 -6.06 8.70
N GLN A 93 -13.54 -5.95 9.64
CA GLN A 93 -13.26 -4.69 10.33
C GLN A 93 -12.63 -3.66 9.39
N ALA A 94 -11.64 -4.07 8.60
CA ALA A 94 -10.94 -3.17 7.68
C ALA A 94 -11.87 -2.64 6.58
N LEU A 95 -12.68 -3.51 5.98
CA LEU A 95 -13.60 -3.14 4.90
C LEU A 95 -14.80 -2.30 5.36
N ALA A 96 -15.06 -2.21 6.67
CA ALA A 96 -16.04 -1.27 7.21
C ALA A 96 -15.56 0.19 7.15
N HIS A 97 -14.25 0.41 7.08
CA HIS A 97 -13.62 1.74 7.13
C HIS A 97 -12.85 2.10 5.85
N SER A 98 -12.50 1.12 5.02
CA SER A 98 -11.83 1.34 3.73
C SER A 98 -12.47 0.47 2.65
N SER A 99 -12.54 0.98 1.42
CA SER A 99 -13.09 0.24 0.28
C SER A 99 -12.13 -0.82 -0.27
N GLN A 100 -10.88 -0.84 0.19
CA GLN A 100 -9.84 -1.74 -0.29
C GLN A 100 -8.98 -2.24 0.87
N LEU A 101 -8.67 -3.54 0.83
CA LEU A 101 -7.77 -4.22 1.75
C LEU A 101 -6.59 -4.80 0.97
N ILE A 102 -5.39 -4.73 1.53
CA ILE A 102 -4.19 -5.35 0.97
C ILE A 102 -3.84 -6.57 1.80
N ILE A 103 -3.63 -7.70 1.14
CA ILE A 103 -3.16 -8.95 1.74
C ILE A 103 -1.72 -9.17 1.29
N ASP A 104 -0.76 -9.13 2.20
CA ASP A 104 0.65 -9.43 1.94
C ASP A 104 1.04 -10.79 2.52
N LYS A 105 2.00 -11.44 1.87
CA LYS A 105 2.71 -12.55 2.53
C LYS A 105 3.41 -12.03 3.78
N SER A 106 3.21 -12.69 4.92
CA SER A 106 3.87 -12.31 6.16
C SER A 106 5.38 -12.45 6.03
N LEU A 107 6.10 -11.39 6.39
CA LEU A 107 7.55 -11.35 6.59
C LEU A 107 7.91 -11.29 8.08
N GLN A 108 7.01 -11.76 8.95
CA GLN A 108 7.23 -11.73 10.40
C GLN A 108 8.57 -12.39 10.77
N GLY A 109 9.32 -11.73 11.64
CA GLY A 109 10.65 -12.16 12.08
C GLY A 109 11.80 -11.61 11.23
N TRP A 110 11.52 -10.93 10.11
CA TRP A 110 12.53 -10.18 9.38
C TRP A 110 12.91 -8.91 10.13
N LYS A 111 14.13 -8.43 9.90
CA LYS A 111 14.55 -7.12 10.40
C LYS A 111 13.82 -6.03 9.62
N GLU A 112 13.26 -5.08 10.35
CA GLU A 112 12.68 -3.87 9.79
C GLU A 112 13.73 -2.75 9.86
N VAL A 113 13.92 -2.05 8.74
CA VAL A 113 14.90 -0.96 8.60
C VAL A 113 14.23 0.15 7.81
N GLU A 114 14.33 1.37 8.32
CA GLU A 114 13.77 2.57 7.72
C GLU A 114 14.89 3.55 7.38
N TYR A 115 14.70 4.32 6.31
CA TYR A 115 15.64 5.33 5.84
C TYR A 115 14.88 6.63 5.58
N GLU A 116 15.49 7.75 5.98
CA GLU A 116 15.02 9.08 5.62
C GLU A 116 15.79 9.55 4.39
N VAL A 117 15.07 9.85 3.31
CA VAL A 117 15.68 10.19 2.01
C VAL A 117 15.37 11.63 1.65
N VAL A 118 16.39 12.39 1.25
CA VAL A 118 16.23 13.74 0.71
C VAL A 118 16.81 13.79 -0.70
N ARG A 119 16.02 14.27 -1.66
CA ARG A 119 16.44 14.47 -3.06
C ARG A 119 16.09 15.89 -3.52
N ASP A 120 17.05 16.56 -4.17
CA ASP A 120 16.85 17.91 -4.70
C ASP A 120 16.57 17.93 -6.21
N ALA A 121 16.34 19.13 -6.76
CA ALA A 121 16.04 19.32 -8.18
C ALA A 121 17.25 19.16 -9.11
N TYR A 122 18.46 19.00 -8.56
CA TYR A 122 19.71 18.77 -9.30
C TYR A 122 20.14 17.31 -9.25
N ASP A 123 19.25 16.42 -8.81
CA ASP A 123 19.48 14.99 -8.68
C ASP A 123 20.49 14.60 -7.59
N ASN A 124 20.79 15.50 -6.65
CA ASN A 124 21.53 15.12 -5.45
C ASN A 124 20.59 14.34 -4.53
N CYS A 125 21.07 13.21 -4.00
CA CYS A 125 20.29 12.33 -3.13
C CYS A 125 21.12 11.89 -1.91
N ILE A 126 20.54 11.99 -0.71
CA ILE A 126 21.13 11.52 0.55
C ILE A 126 20.16 10.55 1.25
N THR A 127 20.72 9.56 1.94
CA THR A 127 20.04 8.45 2.65
C THR A 127 20.67 8.26 4.02
#